data_AF-A0A3E0CGV9-F1
#
_entry.id   AF-A0A3E0CGV9-F1
#
_cell.length_a   1.000
_cell.length_b   1.000
_cell.length_c   1.000
_cell.angle_alpha   90.00
_cell.angle_beta   90.00
_cell.angle_gamma   90.00
#
_symmetry.space_group_name_H-M   'P 1'
#
loop_
_entity.id
_entity.type
_entity.pdbx_description
1 polymer ?
#
loop_
_entity_poly.entity_id
_entity_poly.type
_entity_poly.pdbx_seq_one_letter_code
_entity_poly.pdbx_strand_id
1 'polypeptide(L)'
;MASTAASRVALFAIPLKQGADETISMVWADDNGNPINLTGYSMRLQIRTIGLGPTPLLTLDSSSQTGSRIVLGGTSGVIDLVFAHADTVALSPTGLPLPGTNLNGPGIFQIGVHDLKYTDPNGLVDYLFSGPAYLEPSATL
;
A
#
# COMPACT_ATOMS: atom_id res chain seq x y z
N MET A 1 -7.55 33.29 2.75
CA MET A 1 -8.74 32.44 2.96
C MET A 1 -8.28 31.01 2.84
N ALA A 2 -8.11 30.30 3.96
CA ALA A 2 -7.73 28.89 3.93
C ALA A 2 -8.99 28.09 3.56
N SER A 3 -9.02 27.51 2.37
CA SER A 3 -10.05 26.53 2.04
C SER A 3 -9.72 25.27 2.80
N THR A 4 -10.52 24.96 3.83
CA THR A 4 -10.56 23.63 4.43
C THR A 4 -11.16 22.70 3.39
N ALA A 5 -10.34 22.24 2.45
CA ALA A 5 -10.68 21.08 1.65
C ALA A 5 -10.82 19.93 2.65
N ALA A 6 -12.00 19.33 2.72
CA ALA A 6 -12.16 18.07 3.41
C ALA A 6 -11.10 17.12 2.83
N SER A 7 -10.10 16.74 3.61
CA SER A 7 -9.09 15.75 3.22
C SER A 7 -9.84 14.45 2.94
N ARG A 8 -10.21 14.24 1.67
CA ARG A 8 -10.77 12.98 1.23
C ARG A 8 -9.57 12.08 0.97
N VAL A 9 -9.42 11.04 1.78
CA VAL A 9 -8.41 10.00 1.58
C VAL A 9 -8.50 9.51 0.13
N ALA A 10 -7.38 9.52 -0.58
CA ALA A 10 -7.35 9.04 -1.95
C ALA A 10 -7.67 7.54 -1.99
N LEU A 11 -8.40 7.10 -3.02
CA LEU A 11 -8.67 5.68 -3.21
C LEU A 11 -7.65 5.08 -4.18
N PHE A 12 -6.88 4.12 -3.70
CA PHE A 12 -5.86 3.43 -4.49
C PHE A 12 -5.96 1.94 -4.25
N ALA A 13 -6.01 1.15 -5.32
CA ALA A 13 -5.99 -0.31 -5.24
C ALA A 13 -4.56 -0.81 -5.39
N ILE A 14 -4.15 -1.76 -4.55
CA ILE A 14 -2.83 -2.39 -4.62
C ILE A 14 -2.99 -3.79 -5.25
N PRO A 15 -2.59 -3.99 -6.52
CA PRO A 15 -2.40 -5.32 -7.07
C PRO A 15 -1.04 -5.87 -6.62
N LEU A 16 -1.03 -7.10 -6.11
CA LEU A 16 0.19 -7.83 -5.77
C LEU A 16 0.24 -9.14 -6.53
N LYS A 17 1.43 -9.54 -6.97
CA LYS A 17 1.69 -10.92 -7.40
C LYS A 17 2.30 -11.74 -6.27
N GLN A 18 1.71 -12.89 -6.00
CA GLN A 18 2.21 -13.81 -4.98
C GLN A 18 3.62 -14.30 -5.34
N GLY A 19 4.56 -14.18 -4.41
CA GLY A 19 5.94 -14.62 -4.60
C GLY A 19 6.73 -13.79 -5.61
N ALA A 20 6.38 -12.53 -5.83
CA ALA A 20 7.18 -11.60 -6.61
C ALA A 20 7.76 -10.48 -5.73
N ASP A 21 8.92 -9.97 -6.11
CA ASP A 21 9.38 -8.64 -5.68
C ASP A 21 8.70 -7.58 -6.54
N GLU A 22 8.01 -6.65 -5.89
CA GLU A 22 7.29 -5.58 -6.57
C GLU A 22 7.56 -4.24 -5.89
N THR A 23 7.51 -3.16 -6.65
CA THR A 23 7.61 -1.81 -6.12
C THR A 23 6.58 -0.92 -6.79
N ILE A 24 5.73 -0.31 -5.98
CA ILE A 24 4.79 0.72 -6.42
C ILE A 24 5.38 2.06 -6.02
N SER A 25 5.78 2.85 -7.02
CA SER A 25 6.33 4.19 -6.81
C SER A 25 5.28 5.25 -7.06
N MET A 26 5.21 6.24 -6.17
CA MET A 26 4.32 7.40 -6.32
C MET A 26 5.00 8.67 -5.81
N VAL A 27 4.55 9.81 -6.31
CA VAL A 27 5.02 11.13 -5.86
C VAL A 27 3.87 11.83 -5.15
N TRP A 28 4.10 12.23 -3.90
CA TRP A 28 3.17 13.10 -3.17
C TRP A 28 3.49 14.56 -3.48
N ALA A 29 2.55 15.25 -4.11
CA ALA A 29 2.66 16.64 -4.48
C ALA A 29 1.57 17.49 -3.83
N ASP A 30 1.83 18.80 -3.72
CA ASP A 30 0.84 19.81 -3.33
C ASP A 30 -0.18 20.07 -4.45
N ASP A 31 -1.17 20.94 -4.18
CA ASP A 31 -2.22 21.31 -5.14
C ASP A 31 -1.68 21.99 -6.42
N ASN A 32 -0.43 22.47 -6.40
CA ASN A 32 0.25 23.08 -7.53
C ASN A 32 1.12 22.07 -8.31
N GLY A 33 1.16 20.81 -7.88
CA GLY A 33 1.98 19.76 -8.47
C GLY A 33 3.44 19.76 -8.03
N ASN A 34 3.82 20.55 -7.01
CA ASN A 34 5.18 20.52 -6.46
C ASN A 34 5.33 19.35 -5.48
N PRO A 35 6.41 18.56 -5.55
CA PRO A 35 6.65 17.50 -4.58
C PRO A 35 6.71 18.01 -3.15
N ILE A 36 6.01 17.33 -2.25
CA ILE A 36 6.09 17.58 -0.81
C ILE A 36 7.41 17.00 -0.29
N ASN A 37 8.15 17.77 0.49
CA ASN A 37 9.38 17.27 1.12
C ASN A 37 9.04 16.32 2.28
N LEU A 38 9.40 15.05 2.12
CA LEU A 38 9.14 13.97 3.08
C LEU A 38 10.21 13.83 4.17
N THR A 39 11.19 14.75 4.25
CA THR A 39 12.17 14.73 5.34
C THR A 39 11.48 14.83 6.71
N GLY A 40 11.76 13.86 7.58
CA GLY A 40 11.19 13.79 8.93
C GLY A 40 9.79 13.16 9.00
N TYR A 41 9.20 12.78 7.86
CA TYR A 41 7.98 11.99 7.84
C TYR A 41 8.27 10.52 8.18
N SER A 42 7.28 9.86 8.76
CA SER A 42 7.22 8.40 8.82
C SER A 42 5.90 7.92 8.24
N MET A 43 5.88 6.72 7.66
CA MET A 43 4.70 6.13 7.04
C MET A 43 4.56 4.66 7.40
N ARG A 44 3.31 4.22 7.49
CA ARG A 44 2.95 2.82 7.73
C ARG A 44 1.76 2.44 6.89
N LEU A 45 1.86 1.30 6.21
CA LEU A 45 0.77 0.67 5.48
C LEU A 45 0.47 -0.68 6.09
N GLN A 46 -0.81 -1.01 6.25
CA GLN A 46 -1.22 -2.35 6.68
C GLN A 46 -2.28 -2.89 5.74
N ILE A 47 -2.07 -4.11 5.23
CA ILE A 47 -3.10 -4.87 4.52
C ILE A 47 -3.80 -5.76 5.55
N ARG A 48 -5.12 -5.68 5.63
CA ARG A 48 -5.94 -6.40 6.61
C ARG A 48 -7.12 -7.07 5.94
N THR A 49 -7.46 -8.28 6.37
CA THR A 49 -8.68 -8.97 5.99
C THR A 49 -9.91 -8.20 6.44
N ILE A 50 -10.93 -8.15 5.60
CA ILE A 50 -12.22 -7.54 5.96
C ILE A 50 -12.90 -8.43 7.01
N GLY A 51 -13.13 -7.89 8.22
CA GLY A 51 -13.91 -8.57 9.26
C GLY A 51 -13.20 -9.70 10.02
N LEU A 52 -11.90 -9.96 9.77
CA LEU A 52 -11.17 -11.05 10.42
C LEU A 52 -9.91 -10.53 11.13
N GLY A 53 -10.04 -10.29 12.43
CA GLY A 53 -8.92 -10.24 13.40
C GLY A 53 -8.04 -8.96 13.43
N PRO A 54 -7.34 -8.72 14.55
CA PRO A 54 -6.44 -7.56 14.72
C PRO A 54 -5.09 -7.72 14.00
N THR A 55 -4.80 -8.89 13.41
CA THR A 55 -3.50 -9.19 12.80
C THR A 55 -3.50 -8.78 11.32
N PRO A 56 -2.60 -7.89 10.88
CA PRO A 56 -2.44 -7.55 9.47
C PRO A 56 -1.87 -8.74 8.68
N LEU A 57 -2.32 -8.90 7.43
CA LEU A 57 -1.72 -9.84 6.47
C LEU A 57 -0.31 -9.41 6.08
N LEU A 58 -0.11 -8.09 5.95
CA LEU A 58 1.17 -7.49 5.61
C LEU A 58 1.26 -6.11 6.25
N THR A 59 2.44 -5.74 6.75
CA THR A 59 2.73 -4.39 7.23
C THR A 59 3.99 -3.89 6.54
N LEU A 60 3.92 -2.70 5.97
CA LEU A 60 5.09 -1.95 5.51
C LEU A 60 5.28 -0.77 6.46
N ASP A 61 6.53 -0.51 6.83
CA ASP A 61 6.90 0.63 7.66
C ASP A 61 8.12 1.34 7.07
N SER A 62 8.12 2.67 7.09
CA SER A 62 9.23 3.47 6.60
C SER A 62 10.52 3.34 7.42
N SER A 63 10.42 2.83 8.65
CA SER A 63 11.57 2.52 9.50
C SER A 63 12.14 1.12 9.26
N SER A 64 11.45 0.27 8.49
CA SER A 64 11.93 -1.08 8.19
C SER A 64 13.05 -1.05 7.15
N GLN A 65 14.14 -1.79 7.42
CA GLN A 65 15.30 -1.89 6.52
C GLN A 65 15.35 -3.19 5.72
N THR A 66 14.42 -4.13 5.98
CA THR A 66 14.39 -5.48 5.38
C THR A 66 12.97 -5.87 5.01
N GLY A 67 12.82 -6.83 4.09
CA GLY A 67 11.51 -7.28 3.62
C GLY A 67 10.71 -6.14 2.97
N SER A 68 9.39 -6.26 3.03
CA SER A 68 8.47 -5.23 2.55
C SER A 68 8.55 -3.99 3.43
N ARG A 69 8.68 -2.83 2.79
CA ARG A 69 8.95 -1.56 3.48
C ARG A 69 8.50 -0.37 2.64
N ILE A 70 8.47 0.80 3.27
CA ILE A 70 8.25 2.06 2.57
C ILE A 70 9.60 2.78 2.48
N VAL A 71 9.98 3.26 1.30
CA VAL A 71 11.16 4.12 1.12
C VAL A 71 10.70 5.53 0.78
N LEU A 72 11.19 6.52 1.54
CA LEU A 72 10.83 7.93 1.37
C LEU A 72 11.98 8.68 0.69
N GLY A 73 11.71 9.32 -0.45
CA GLY A 73 12.69 10.03 -1.28
C GLY A 73 13.00 11.47 -0.84
N GLY A 74 12.64 11.85 0.40
CA GLY A 74 12.89 13.17 0.96
C GLY A 74 12.27 14.30 0.11
N THR A 75 13.12 15.20 -0.38
CA THR A 75 12.70 16.37 -1.17
C THR A 75 12.06 16.02 -2.52
N SER A 76 12.25 14.80 -3.02
CA SER A 76 11.64 14.36 -4.28
C SER A 76 10.15 14.02 -4.15
N GLY A 77 9.61 13.96 -2.92
CA GLY A 77 8.22 13.55 -2.68
C GLY A 77 7.91 12.09 -3.01
N VAL A 78 8.93 11.30 -3.37
CA VAL A 78 8.77 9.90 -3.78
C VAL A 78 8.47 9.02 -2.56
N ILE A 79 7.49 8.15 -2.74
CA ILE A 79 7.12 7.08 -1.80
C ILE A 79 7.16 5.78 -2.61
N ASP A 80 8.12 4.92 -2.28
CA ASP A 80 8.20 3.58 -2.85
C ASP A 80 7.64 2.58 -1.85
N LEU A 81 6.57 1.90 -2.24
CA LEU A 81 6.02 0.75 -1.52
C LEU A 81 6.72 -0.50 -2.05
N VAL A 82 7.69 -1.00 -1.31
CA VAL A 82 8.44 -2.19 -1.67
C VAL A 82 7.73 -3.40 -1.07
N PHE A 83 7.31 -4.32 -1.92
CA PHE A 83 6.73 -5.62 -1.55
C PHE A 83 7.76 -6.69 -1.87
N ALA A 84 8.35 -7.29 -0.84
CA ALA A 84 9.40 -8.28 -1.00
C ALA A 84 8.81 -9.66 -1.27
N HIS A 85 9.48 -10.44 -2.12
CA HIS A 85 9.13 -11.83 -2.45
C HIS A 85 8.80 -12.66 -1.20
N ALA A 86 9.63 -12.56 -0.16
CA ALA A 86 9.48 -13.34 1.08
C ALA A 86 8.16 -13.06 1.81
N ASP A 87 7.59 -11.87 1.65
CA ASP A 87 6.31 -11.51 2.26
C ASP A 87 5.15 -11.78 1.30
N THR A 88 5.32 -11.48 0.01
CA THR A 88 4.26 -11.70 -0.99
C THR A 88 3.98 -13.18 -1.22
N VAL A 89 4.95 -14.08 -1.04
CA VAL A 89 4.73 -15.53 -1.12
C VAL A 89 3.85 -16.05 0.02
N ALA A 90 3.89 -15.41 1.19
CA ALA A 90 3.10 -15.80 2.36
C ALA A 90 1.64 -15.35 2.28
N LEU A 91 1.31 -14.43 1.36
CA LEU A 91 -0.07 -14.04 1.09
C LEU A 91 -0.81 -15.17 0.42
N SER A 92 -2.05 -15.43 0.85
CA SER A 92 -2.90 -16.46 0.25
C SER A 92 -4.21 -15.82 -0.23
N PRO A 93 -4.72 -16.23 -1.41
CA PRO A 93 -6.07 -15.87 -1.80
C PRO A 93 -7.06 -16.47 -0.80
N THR A 94 -7.99 -15.65 -0.31
CA THR A 94 -9.11 -16.10 0.53
C THR A 94 -10.41 -15.78 -0.18
N GLY A 95 -11.25 -16.79 -0.43
CA GLY A 95 -12.58 -16.61 -1.04
C GLY A 95 -12.62 -16.87 -2.54
N LEU A 96 -13.63 -16.30 -3.20
CA LEU A 96 -13.84 -16.43 -4.64
C LEU A 96 -13.05 -15.35 -5.39
N PRO A 97 -12.48 -15.68 -6.56
CA PRO A 97 -11.83 -14.67 -7.39
C PRO A 97 -12.87 -13.66 -7.89
N LEU A 98 -12.39 -12.47 -8.26
CA LEU A 98 -13.25 -11.45 -8.86
C LEU A 98 -13.94 -11.98 -10.13
N PRO A 99 -15.22 -11.63 -10.38
CA PRO A 99 -15.91 -12.02 -11.59
C PRO A 99 -15.14 -11.58 -12.85
N GLY A 100 -15.02 -12.47 -13.84
CA GLY A 100 -14.40 -12.16 -15.14
C GLY A 100 -12.86 -12.23 -15.19
N THR A 101 -12.16 -12.44 -14.07
CA THR A 101 -10.69 -12.52 -14.07
C THR A 101 -10.12 -13.92 -14.36
N ASN A 102 -10.97 -14.95 -14.46
CA ASN A 102 -10.55 -16.36 -14.60
C ASN A 102 -10.72 -16.93 -16.01
N LEU A 103 -10.89 -16.09 -17.03
CA LEU A 103 -11.30 -16.61 -18.35
C LEU A 103 -10.24 -17.47 -19.04
N ASN A 104 -8.94 -17.38 -18.68
CA ASN A 104 -7.85 -18.28 -19.13
C ASN A 104 -6.56 -18.15 -18.27
N GLY A 105 -6.64 -17.69 -17.02
CA GLY A 105 -5.48 -17.41 -16.16
C GLY A 105 -5.81 -17.51 -14.66
N PRO A 106 -4.82 -17.37 -13.76
CA PRO A 106 -5.08 -17.32 -12.33
C PRO A 106 -6.00 -16.15 -12.02
N GLY A 107 -7.09 -16.40 -11.28
CA GLY A 107 -8.01 -15.34 -10.87
C GLY A 107 -7.34 -14.31 -9.99
N ILE A 108 -7.84 -13.07 -10.02
CA ILE A 108 -7.44 -12.03 -9.07
C ILE A 108 -8.35 -12.14 -7.86
N PHE A 109 -7.78 -12.15 -6.66
CA PHE A 109 -8.51 -12.28 -5.40
C PHE A 109 -8.37 -11.02 -4.58
N GLN A 110 -9.49 -10.51 -4.04
CA GLN A 110 -9.38 -9.49 -3.00
C GLN A 110 -8.96 -10.16 -1.69
N ILE A 111 -7.77 -9.81 -1.19
CA ILE A 111 -7.23 -10.38 0.05
C ILE A 111 -7.51 -9.48 1.27
N GLY A 112 -7.83 -8.21 1.04
CA GLY A 112 -8.11 -7.29 2.12
C GLY A 112 -8.34 -5.86 1.69
N VAL A 113 -8.23 -4.97 2.67
CA VAL A 113 -8.17 -3.52 2.52
C VAL A 113 -6.90 -3.00 3.15
N HIS A 114 -6.44 -1.85 2.69
CA HIS A 114 -5.29 -1.16 3.23
C HIS A 114 -5.57 0.31 3.50
N ASP A 115 -4.77 0.85 4.40
CA ASP A 115 -4.60 2.28 4.64
C ASP A 115 -3.11 2.60 4.71
N LEU A 116 -2.68 3.66 4.04
CA LEU A 116 -1.37 4.28 4.23
C LEU A 116 -1.55 5.50 5.13
N LYS A 117 -0.92 5.44 6.31
CA LYS A 117 -0.83 6.54 7.27
C LYS A 117 0.52 7.21 7.16
N TYR A 118 0.55 8.51 7.36
CA TYR A 118 1.77 9.26 7.59
C TYR A 118 1.74 9.92 8.96
N THR A 119 2.91 10.14 9.53
CA THR A 119 3.14 11.05 10.65
C THR A 119 4.11 12.12 10.16
N ASP A 120 3.70 13.38 10.23
CA ASP A 120 4.54 14.51 9.84
C ASP A 120 5.63 14.81 10.89
N PRO A 121 6.60 15.69 10.60
CA PRO A 121 7.65 16.06 11.56
C PRO A 121 7.15 16.72 12.85
N ASN A 122 5.91 17.22 12.86
CA ASN A 122 5.27 17.83 14.02
C ASN A 122 4.45 16.80 14.84
N GLY A 123 4.37 15.55 14.39
CA GLY A 123 3.62 14.47 15.02
C GLY A 123 2.15 14.38 14.61
N LEU A 124 1.71 15.15 13.61
CA LEU A 124 0.36 15.01 13.05
C LEU A 124 0.25 13.68 12.30
N VAL A 125 -0.75 12.88 12.64
CA VAL A 125 -1.05 11.60 12.00
C VAL A 125 -2.29 11.77 11.11
N ASP A 126 -2.16 11.41 9.84
CA ASP A 126 -3.28 11.40 8.91
C ASP A 126 -3.09 10.31 7.83
N TYR A 127 -4.09 10.16 6.96
CA TYR A 127 -4.17 9.14 5.92
C TYR A 127 -3.85 9.74 4.56
N LEU A 128 -2.97 9.08 3.80
CA LEU A 128 -2.66 9.50 2.44
C LEU A 128 -3.64 8.85 1.44
N PHE A 129 -3.75 7.52 1.48
CA PHE A 129 -4.70 6.78 0.67
C PHE A 129 -5.17 5.50 1.36
N SER A 130 -6.27 4.94 0.88
CA SER A 130 -6.80 3.65 1.28
C SER A 130 -7.43 2.93 0.09
N GLY A 131 -7.71 1.65 0.24
CA GLY A 131 -8.39 0.90 -0.81
C GLY A 131 -8.25 -0.60 -0.67
N PRO A 132 -8.72 -1.36 -1.67
CA PRO A 132 -8.62 -2.81 -1.68
C PRO A 132 -7.20 -3.27 -2.04
N ALA A 133 -6.77 -4.37 -1.42
CA ALA A 133 -5.59 -5.12 -1.84
C ALA A 133 -6.02 -6.37 -2.62
N TYR A 134 -5.41 -6.58 -3.77
CA TYR A 134 -5.64 -7.70 -4.65
C TYR A 134 -4.39 -8.59 -4.75
N LEU A 135 -4.60 -9.89 -4.93
CA LEU A 135 -3.55 -10.87 -5.11
C LEU A 135 -3.80 -11.66 -6.39
N GLU A 136 -2.79 -11.68 -7.25
CA GLU A 136 -2.63 -12.63 -8.34
C GLU A 136 -1.81 -13.82 -7.82
N PRO A 137 -2.43 -15.00 -7.60
CA PRO A 137 -1.72 -16.17 -7.13
C PRO A 137 -0.80 -16.74 -8.20
N SER A 138 0.38 -17.19 -7.79
CA SER A 138 1.32 -17.90 -8.66
C SER A 138 1.19 -19.41 -8.43
N ALA A 139 1.03 -20.18 -9.51
CA ALA A 139 1.00 -21.65 -9.45
C ALA A 139 2.40 -22.28 -9.41
N THR A 140 3.44 -21.49 -9.70
CA THR A 140 4.84 -21.89 -9.58
C THR A 140 5.38 -21.41 -8.24
N LEU A 141 5.60 -22.36 -7.32
CA LEU A 141 6.34 -22.21 -6.07
C LEU A 141 7.82 -22.52 -6.28
#